data_AF-A0A397W8Z0-F1
#
_entry.id   AF-A0A397W8Z0-F1
#
_cell.length_a   1.000
_cell.length_b   1.000
_cell.length_c   1.000
_cell.angle_alpha   90.00
_cell.angle_beta   90.00
_cell.angle_gamma   90.00
#
_symmetry.space_group_name_H-M   'P 1'
#
loop_
_entity.id
_entity.type
_entity.pdbx_description
1 polymer ?
#
loop_
_entity_poly.entity_id
_entity_poly.type
_entity_poly.pdbx_seq_one_letter_code
_entity_poly.pdbx_strand_id
1 'polypeptide(L)'
;RANYPIPPQCKLFYFEVDIINEGKNKELGIGFCEKAVNLNGMPGWYDGFWGYHGDDVNLFCSGNYHHHYEQLYSTGGTIGYCLNFTNNTVFYTKNGINLGSYYKALYYIMYVQ
;
A
#
# COMPACT_ATOMS: atom_id res chain seq x y z
N ARG A 1 0.66 -2.75 -11.30
CA ARG A 1 0.99 -4.07 -10.71
C ARG A 1 2.38 -4.53 -11.11
N ALA A 2 3.16 -5.09 -10.18
CA ALA A 2 4.41 -5.79 -10.47
C ALA A 2 4.21 -7.03 -11.35
N ASN A 3 5.28 -7.47 -12.01
CA ASN A 3 5.31 -8.63 -12.90
C ASN A 3 5.27 -9.98 -12.16
N TYR A 4 5.78 -10.02 -10.93
CA TYR A 4 5.82 -11.21 -10.08
C TYR A 4 5.21 -10.92 -8.71
N PRO A 5 4.65 -11.95 -8.05
CA PRO A 5 4.17 -11.79 -6.69
C PRO A 5 5.32 -11.73 -5.69
N ILE A 6 5.00 -11.24 -4.50
CA ILE A 6 5.88 -11.32 -3.33
C ILE A 6 6.13 -12.81 -3.04
N PRO A 7 7.41 -13.25 -2.94
CA PRO A 7 7.71 -14.63 -2.65
C PRO A 7 7.10 -15.08 -1.31
N PRO A 8 6.37 -16.20 -1.26
CA PRO A 8 5.69 -16.63 -0.04
C PRO A 8 6.65 -17.05 1.09
N GLN A 9 7.93 -17.28 0.76
CA GLN A 9 8.95 -17.60 1.76
C GLN A 9 9.49 -16.35 2.49
N CYS A 10 9.16 -15.15 2.02
CA CYS A 10 9.55 -13.91 2.69
C CYS A 10 8.86 -13.83 4.06
N LYS A 11 9.63 -13.64 5.12
CA LYS A 11 9.08 -13.26 6.44
C LYS A 11 8.75 -11.77 6.51
N LEU A 12 9.54 -10.99 5.78
CA LEU A 12 9.42 -9.56 5.65
C LEU A 12 9.62 -9.21 4.18
N PHE A 13 8.73 -8.39 3.63
CA PHE A 13 8.89 -7.81 2.30
C PHE A 13 8.79 -6.29 2.43
N TYR A 14 9.73 -5.59 1.81
CA TYR A 14 9.80 -4.13 1.86
C TYR A 14 10.06 -3.59 0.47
N PHE A 15 9.35 -2.52 0.10
CA PHE A 15 9.67 -1.72 -1.07
C PHE A 15 9.38 -0.25 -0.79
N GLU A 16 10.01 0.61 -1.58
CA GLU A 16 9.84 2.06 -1.52
C GLU A 16 9.34 2.59 -2.86
N VAL A 17 8.59 3.69 -2.78
CA VAL A 17 8.14 4.46 -3.95
C VAL A 17 8.55 5.91 -3.73
N ASP A 18 9.35 6.42 -4.65
CA ASP A 18 9.68 7.84 -4.71
C ASP A 18 8.57 8.61 -5.42
N ILE A 19 8.02 9.62 -4.75
CA ILE A 19 6.98 10.48 -5.29
C ILE A 19 7.65 11.58 -6.10
N ILE A 20 7.82 11.34 -7.41
CA ILE A 20 8.42 12.33 -8.31
C ILE A 20 7.53 13.57 -8.47
N ASN A 21 6.21 13.39 -8.48
CA ASN A 21 5.22 14.46 -8.58
C ASN A 21 3.86 13.96 -8.07
N GLU A 22 3.27 14.66 -7.10
CA GLU A 22 1.95 14.31 -6.53
C GLU A 22 0.77 14.72 -7.42
N GLY A 23 1.00 15.55 -8.44
CA GLY A 23 -0.05 16.09 -9.28
C GLY A 23 -0.95 17.09 -8.52
N LYS A 24 -1.90 17.68 -9.24
CA LYS A 24 -2.77 18.73 -8.68
C LYS A 24 -3.75 18.19 -7.63
N ASN A 25 -4.27 16.99 -7.86
CA ASN A 25 -5.33 16.38 -7.04
C ASN A 25 -4.81 15.31 -6.06
N LYS A 26 -3.51 14.95 -6.13
CA LYS A 26 -2.90 13.93 -5.26
C LYS A 26 -3.54 12.54 -5.35
N GLU A 27 -4.21 12.24 -6.45
CA GLU A 27 -4.84 10.95 -6.78
C GLU A 27 -3.78 9.86 -7.07
N LEU A 28 -2.97 9.57 -6.07
CA LEU A 28 -2.00 8.49 -6.06
C LEU A 28 -2.52 7.40 -5.15
N GLY A 29 -2.53 6.17 -5.63
CA GLY A 29 -2.81 5.01 -4.80
C GLY A 29 -1.68 4.01 -4.97
N ILE A 30 -1.14 3.51 -3.85
CA ILE A 30 -0.08 2.53 -3.83
C ILE A 30 -0.48 1.44 -2.83
N GLY A 31 -0.20 0.19 -3.16
CA GLY A 31 -0.38 -0.88 -2.18
C GLY A 31 -0.19 -2.28 -2.74
N PHE A 32 -1.08 -3.18 -2.34
CA PHE A 32 -1.00 -4.61 -2.63
C PHE A 32 -2.30 -5.12 -3.23
N CYS A 33 -2.18 -6.15 -4.05
CA CYS A 33 -3.32 -6.76 -4.67
C CYS A 33 -3.12 -8.25 -4.95
N GLU A 34 -4.21 -8.99 -5.02
CA GLU A 34 -4.21 -10.36 -5.51
C GLU A 34 -3.95 -10.44 -7.03
N LYS A 35 -3.70 -11.64 -7.53
CA LYS A 35 -3.42 -11.88 -8.96
C LYS A 35 -4.58 -11.47 -9.86
N ALA A 36 -5.80 -11.81 -9.46
CA ALA A 36 -7.00 -11.66 -10.29
C ALA A 36 -7.90 -10.58 -9.69
N VAL A 37 -7.56 -9.33 -9.98
CA VAL A 37 -8.27 -8.17 -9.45
C VAL A 37 -8.58 -7.17 -10.58
N ASN A 38 -9.62 -6.36 -10.38
CA ASN A 38 -9.97 -5.30 -11.33
C ASN A 38 -8.98 -4.13 -11.21
N LEU A 39 -8.28 -3.80 -12.30
CA LEU A 39 -7.28 -2.73 -12.35
C LEU A 39 -7.84 -1.37 -12.78
N ASN A 40 -9.15 -1.25 -13.03
CA ASN A 40 -9.78 -0.01 -13.53
C ASN A 40 -10.10 1.01 -12.41
N GLY A 41 -9.56 0.84 -11.21
CA GLY A 41 -9.78 1.71 -10.06
C GLY A 41 -8.53 1.83 -9.19
N MET A 42 -8.59 2.71 -8.20
CA MET A 42 -7.46 2.92 -7.30
C MET A 42 -7.25 1.70 -6.37
N PRO A 43 -6.01 1.42 -5.95
CA PRO A 43 -5.71 0.38 -4.97
C PRO A 43 -6.64 0.44 -3.75
N GLY A 44 -7.22 -0.67 -3.37
CA GLY A 44 -8.10 -0.80 -2.20
C GLY A 44 -9.60 -0.66 -2.49
N TRP A 45 -10.01 -0.22 -3.69
CA TRP A 45 -11.44 -0.07 -4.05
C TRP A 45 -12.18 -1.36 -4.35
N TYR A 46 -11.49 -2.42 -4.74
CA TYR A 46 -12.09 -3.71 -5.08
C TYR A 46 -11.61 -4.81 -4.13
N ASP A 47 -12.37 -5.90 -4.04
CA ASP A 47 -12.00 -7.08 -3.28
C ASP A 47 -10.60 -7.59 -3.65
N GLY A 48 -9.85 -8.01 -2.64
CA GLY A 48 -8.48 -8.52 -2.81
C GLY A 48 -7.42 -7.43 -3.00
N PHE A 49 -7.74 -6.17 -2.67
CA PHE A 49 -6.79 -5.07 -2.65
C PHE A 49 -6.63 -4.43 -1.28
N TRP A 50 -5.43 -3.86 -1.10
CA TRP A 50 -5.08 -2.90 -0.07
C TRP A 50 -4.42 -1.71 -0.75
N GLY A 51 -4.82 -0.50 -0.38
CA GLY A 51 -4.26 0.70 -0.97
C GLY A 51 -4.30 1.88 -0.06
N TYR A 52 -3.18 2.60 -0.02
CA TYR A 52 -3.06 3.87 0.67
C TYR A 52 -3.18 5.01 -0.35
N HIS A 53 -4.09 5.94 -0.08
CA HIS A 53 -4.49 7.01 -0.99
C HIS A 53 -3.83 8.34 -0.61
N GLY A 54 -3.36 9.05 -1.61
CA GLY A 54 -2.59 10.29 -1.48
C GLY A 54 -3.43 11.55 -1.32
N ASP A 55 -4.69 11.50 -1.71
CA ASP A 55 -5.62 12.62 -1.75
C ASP A 55 -6.37 12.78 -0.44
N ASP A 56 -6.75 11.67 0.19
CA ASP A 56 -7.56 11.65 1.42
C ASP A 56 -6.85 11.00 2.61
N VAL A 57 -5.62 10.53 2.41
CA VAL A 57 -4.78 9.90 3.43
C VAL A 57 -5.41 8.63 4.00
N ASN A 58 -6.29 7.97 3.24
CA ASN A 58 -7.03 6.82 3.71
C ASN A 58 -6.41 5.50 3.24
N LEU A 59 -6.47 4.51 4.12
CA LEU A 59 -6.25 3.11 3.81
C LEU A 59 -7.58 2.48 3.43
N PHE A 60 -7.65 1.91 2.24
CA PHE A 60 -8.77 1.12 1.77
C PHE A 60 -8.38 -0.35 1.66
N CYS A 61 -9.32 -1.23 2.01
CA CYS A 61 -9.19 -2.68 1.90
C CYS A 61 -10.50 -3.26 1.40
N SER A 62 -10.47 -3.94 0.25
CA SER A 62 -11.65 -4.60 -0.35
C SER A 62 -12.89 -3.70 -0.39
N GLY A 63 -12.74 -2.47 -0.91
CA GLY A 63 -13.82 -1.49 -1.04
C GLY A 63 -14.22 -0.80 0.26
N ASN A 64 -13.62 -1.13 1.40
CA ASN A 64 -13.95 -0.57 2.70
C ASN A 64 -12.85 0.37 3.19
N TYR A 65 -13.26 1.53 3.73
CA TYR A 65 -12.39 2.39 4.52
C TYR A 65 -11.90 1.63 5.75
N HIS A 66 -10.60 1.67 6.01
CA HIS A 66 -9.98 1.05 7.19
C HIS A 66 -9.42 2.09 8.17
N HIS A 67 -8.73 3.11 7.67
CA HIS A 67 -8.01 4.05 8.54
C HIS A 67 -7.64 5.34 7.80
N HIS A 68 -7.45 6.41 8.56
CA HIS A 68 -6.94 7.69 8.10
C HIS A 68 -5.58 7.96 8.75
N TYR A 69 -4.53 8.16 7.95
CA TYR A 69 -3.23 8.59 8.46
C TYR A 69 -3.13 10.11 8.51
N GLU A 70 -2.15 10.60 9.25
CA GLU A 70 -1.91 12.05 9.38
C GLU A 70 -1.00 12.62 8.28
N GLN A 71 -0.39 11.78 7.42
CA GLN A 71 0.71 12.21 6.54
C GLN A 71 0.52 11.87 5.07
N LEU A 72 0.16 12.88 4.27
CA LEU A 72 0.06 12.80 2.81
C LEU A 72 1.35 12.34 2.11
N TYR A 73 1.19 11.80 0.89
CA TYR A 73 2.26 11.78 -0.09
C TYR A 73 2.74 13.21 -0.38
N SER A 74 4.04 13.37 -0.56
CA SER A 74 4.66 14.66 -0.86
C SER A 74 5.65 14.50 -1.99
N THR A 75 5.57 15.38 -2.98
CA THR A 75 6.56 15.49 -4.06
C THR A 75 7.99 15.58 -3.49
N GLY A 76 8.89 14.75 -4.00
CA GLY A 76 10.27 14.59 -3.53
C GLY A 76 10.42 13.73 -2.27
N GLY A 77 9.33 13.20 -1.72
CA GLY A 77 9.36 12.26 -0.60
C GLY A 77 9.34 10.81 -1.05
N THR A 78 9.71 9.93 -0.13
CA THR A 78 9.72 8.47 -0.33
C THR A 78 8.73 7.82 0.63
N ILE A 79 7.93 6.87 0.13
CA ILE A 79 7.01 6.09 0.94
C ILE A 79 7.43 4.63 0.89
N GLY A 80 7.71 4.05 2.05
CA GLY A 80 7.99 2.64 2.20
C GLY A 80 6.77 1.86 2.64
N TYR A 81 6.72 0.62 2.18
CA TYR A 81 5.66 -0.34 2.47
C TYR A 81 6.30 -1.60 2.98
N CYS A 82 5.91 -2.04 4.17
CA CYS A 82 6.43 -3.24 4.78
C CYS A 82 5.33 -4.26 5.05
N LEU A 83 5.50 -5.47 4.53
CA LEU A 83 4.70 -6.65 4.84
C LEU A 83 5.48 -7.56 5.77
N ASN A 84 4.96 -7.72 6.98
CA ASN A 84 5.46 -8.69 7.95
C ASN A 84 4.56 -9.92 7.96
N PHE A 85 5.02 -10.98 7.31
CA PHE A 85 4.33 -12.28 7.26
C PHE A 85 4.42 -13.06 8.58
N THR A 86 5.30 -12.65 9.51
CA THR A 86 5.44 -13.33 10.81
C THR A 86 4.22 -13.08 11.71
N ASN A 87 3.69 -11.86 11.67
CA ASN A 87 2.52 -11.45 12.47
C ASN A 87 1.36 -10.96 11.60
N ASN A 88 1.46 -11.12 10.28
CA ASN A 88 0.52 -10.64 9.28
C ASN A 88 0.20 -9.16 9.45
N THR A 89 1.23 -8.32 9.52
CA THR A 89 1.02 -6.88 9.61
C THR A 89 1.58 -6.14 8.40
N VAL A 90 0.90 -5.05 8.02
CA VAL A 90 1.42 -4.04 7.11
C VAL A 90 1.70 -2.77 7.90
N PHE A 91 2.87 -2.16 7.69
CA PHE A 91 3.15 -0.81 8.15
C PHE A 91 3.84 0.00 7.04
N TYR A 92 3.84 1.32 7.23
CA TYR A 92 4.29 2.28 6.23
C TYR A 92 5.39 3.16 6.81
N THR A 93 6.30 3.60 5.94
CA THR A 93 7.31 4.61 6.29
C THR A 93 7.16 5.82 5.38
N LYS A 94 7.50 6.99 5.89
CA LYS A 94 7.68 8.21 5.10
C LYS A 94 9.06 8.76 5.36
N ASN A 95 9.86 8.91 4.31
CA ASN A 95 11.25 9.38 4.39
C ASN A 95 12.05 8.62 5.47
N GLY A 96 11.87 7.29 5.52
CA GLY A 96 12.50 6.40 6.50
C GLY A 96 11.88 6.38 7.90
N ILE A 97 10.88 7.22 8.20
CA ILE A 97 10.20 7.27 9.51
C ILE A 97 8.98 6.34 9.48
N ASN A 98 8.92 5.37 10.38
CA ASN A 98 7.75 4.49 10.55
C ASN A 98 6.53 5.28 11.05
N LEU A 99 5.39 5.13 10.37
CA LEU A 99 4.14 5.84 10.67
C LEU A 99 3.33 5.19 11.81
N GLY A 100 3.82 4.11 12.43
CA GLY A 100 3.31 3.57 13.69
C GLY A 100 2.04 2.71 13.60
N SER A 101 1.36 2.68 12.46
CA SER A 101 0.14 1.90 12.31
C SER A 101 0.40 0.54 11.66
N TYR A 102 -0.10 -0.53 12.30
CA TYR A 102 0.03 -1.92 11.86
C TYR A 102 -1.36 -2.49 11.54
N TYR A 103 -1.54 -3.07 10.35
CA TYR A 103 -2.84 -3.61 9.90
C TYR A 103 -2.74 -5.07 9.59
N LYS A 104 -3.78 -5.83 9.92
CA LYS A 104 -3.83 -7.26 9.62
C LYS A 104 -3.84 -7.48 8.10
N ALA A 105 -2.77 -8.05 7.57
CA ALA A 105 -2.70 -8.55 6.20
C ALA A 105 -3.53 -9.84 6.09
N LEU A 106 -4.35 -9.96 5.05
CA LEU A 106 -4.97 -11.24 4.71
C LEU A 106 -4.06 -12.00 3.75
N TYR A 107 -4.02 -13.32 3.92
CA TYR A 107 -3.09 -14.21 3.24
C TYR A 107 -3.47 -14.46 1.78
N TYR A 108 -2.75 -13.93 0.80
CA TYR A 108 -2.72 -14.43 -0.58
C TYR A 108 -1.40 -14.10 -1.30
N ILE A 109 -1.24 -14.65 -2.51
CA ILE A 109 -0.21 -14.26 -3.49
C ILE A 109 -0.42 -12.78 -3.83
N MET A 110 0.35 -11.91 -3.20
CA MET A 110 0.23 -10.45 -3.35
C MET A 110 1.22 -9.91 -4.37
N TYR A 111 0.80 -8.89 -5.10
CA TYR A 111 1.61 -8.09 -6.00
C TYR A 111 1.59 -6.64 -5.54
N VAL A 112 2.69 -5.93 -5.70
CA VAL A 112 2.72 -4.47 -5.56
C VAL A 112 1.86 -3.86 -6.68
N GLN A 113 0.98 -2.92 -6.36
CA GLN A 113 0.18 -2.15 -7.33
C GLN A 113 0.50 -0.67 -7.24
#